data_AF-A0A1G5VRM0-F1
#
_entry.id   AF-A0A1G5VRM0-F1
#
_cell.length_a   1.000
_cell.length_b   1.000
_cell.length_c   1.000
_cell.angle_alpha   90.00
_cell.angle_beta   90.00
_cell.angle_gamma   90.00
#
_symmetry.space_group_name_H-M   'P 1'
#
loop_
_entity.id
_entity.type
_entity.pdbx_description
1 polymer ?
#
loop_
_entity_poly.entity_id
_entity_poly.type
_entity_poly.pdbx_seq_one_letter_code
_entity_poly.pdbx_strand_id
1 'polypeptide(L)'
;MKKIFESMTQAESLLGLAVGILSVILLLFVVYAFFLSGILVKKRLDTASHKRVLMVGYFIGFAVLSGLIITGMAFGFQNSGTVFNTFFFTAFPYLCLGVFLIGSIYRYRQNGFQVSSLSSQFLEGKCLFWGSQLFHWGILFLFFGHLVAFLFPRSVILWNGEPVRLVILEATAFSFALSALAGLILFIYRRFTTDRIMMVSSKMDLVVYVILLVQIISGIGVAYFDRWGSSWFASSLTPYLWSVFAFSPKTEIAANMPILVKLHIASAFFIVAIIPFTRFMHFLVAPLDYIWRSYQLVYWNYNNRMIRKSKNYFPGKKPANN
;
A
#
# COMPACT_ATOMS: atom_id res chain seq x y z
N MET A 1 39.98 -28.25 -8.30
CA MET A 1 39.46 -27.46 -7.17
C MET A 1 38.77 -26.16 -7.62
N LYS A 2 39.46 -25.25 -8.34
CA LYS A 2 38.86 -23.98 -8.83
C LYS A 2 37.61 -24.16 -9.72
N LYS A 3 37.63 -25.08 -10.68
CA LYS A 3 36.47 -25.44 -11.53
C LYS A 3 35.26 -25.98 -10.76
N ILE A 4 35.48 -26.68 -9.64
CA ILE A 4 34.40 -27.23 -8.80
C ILE A 4 33.77 -26.11 -7.97
N PHE A 5 34.59 -25.18 -7.48
CA PHE A 5 34.13 -24.00 -6.76
C PHE A 5 33.37 -23.03 -7.67
N GLU A 6 33.83 -22.84 -8.90
CA GLU A 6 33.12 -22.08 -9.95
C GLU A 6 31.80 -22.76 -10.34
N SER A 7 31.74 -24.09 -10.45
CA SER A 7 30.47 -24.78 -10.75
C SER A 7 29.48 -24.73 -9.58
N MET A 8 29.96 -24.76 -8.34
CA MET A 8 29.11 -24.66 -7.14
C MET A 8 28.53 -23.26 -6.97
N THR A 9 29.35 -22.22 -7.13
CA THR A 9 28.88 -20.82 -7.08
C THR A 9 27.91 -20.50 -8.22
N GLN A 10 28.13 -21.08 -9.41
CA GLN A 10 27.20 -20.95 -10.52
C GLN A 10 25.87 -21.66 -10.24
N ALA A 11 25.90 -22.86 -9.65
CA ALA A 11 24.69 -23.58 -9.25
C ALA A 11 23.89 -22.85 -8.17
N GLU A 12 24.54 -22.24 -7.17
CA GLU A 12 23.88 -21.42 -6.14
C GLU A 12 23.24 -20.15 -6.72
N SER A 13 23.91 -19.51 -7.69
CA SER A 13 23.36 -18.33 -8.38
C SER A 13 22.13 -18.67 -9.24
N LEU A 14 22.15 -19.84 -9.91
CA LEU A 14 21.03 -20.35 -10.71
C LEU A 14 19.87 -20.77 -9.81
N LEU A 15 20.15 -21.37 -8.65
CA LEU A 15 19.14 -21.69 -7.64
C LEU A 15 18.48 -20.43 -7.10
N GLY A 16 19.26 -19.38 -6.83
CA GLY A 16 18.77 -18.08 -6.41
C GLY A 16 17.87 -17.38 -7.42
N LEU A 17 18.26 -17.41 -8.69
CA LEU A 17 17.44 -16.94 -9.81
C LEU A 17 16.14 -17.77 -9.94
N ALA A 18 16.23 -19.09 -9.85
CA ALA A 18 15.07 -19.97 -9.93
C ALA A 18 14.09 -19.71 -8.77
N VAL A 19 14.58 -19.50 -7.55
CA VAL A 19 13.75 -19.15 -6.38
C VAL A 19 13.15 -17.75 -6.52
N GLY A 20 13.89 -16.78 -7.05
CA GLY A 20 13.38 -15.44 -7.36
C GLY A 20 12.28 -15.45 -8.43
N ILE A 21 12.49 -16.18 -9.52
CA ILE A 21 11.50 -16.34 -10.58
C ILE A 21 10.28 -17.11 -10.04
N LEU A 22 10.50 -18.19 -9.28
CA LEU A 22 9.43 -18.98 -8.67
C LEU A 22 8.59 -18.14 -7.70
N SER A 23 9.20 -17.27 -6.90
CA SER A 23 8.47 -16.38 -5.98
C SER A 23 7.67 -15.32 -6.73
N VAL A 24 8.16 -14.78 -7.84
CA VAL A 24 7.40 -13.86 -8.72
C VAL A 24 6.27 -14.59 -9.44
N ILE A 25 6.52 -15.81 -9.94
CA ILE A 25 5.49 -16.65 -10.56
C ILE A 25 4.43 -17.04 -9.53
N LEU A 26 4.82 -17.36 -8.29
CA LEU A 26 3.90 -17.66 -7.20
C LEU A 26 3.05 -16.42 -6.87
N LEU A 27 3.65 -15.24 -6.84
CA LEU A 27 2.95 -13.97 -6.64
C LEU A 27 1.90 -13.73 -7.75
N LEU A 28 2.29 -13.90 -9.01
CA LEU A 28 1.40 -13.74 -10.17
C LEU A 28 0.34 -14.83 -10.24
N PHE A 29 0.68 -16.07 -9.88
CA PHE A 29 -0.24 -17.20 -9.80
C PHE A 29 -1.25 -17.02 -8.67
N VAL A 30 -0.84 -16.45 -7.54
CA VAL A 30 -1.75 -16.12 -6.43
C VAL A 30 -2.70 -15.01 -6.86
N VAL A 31 -2.22 -13.98 -7.56
CA VAL A 31 -3.06 -12.93 -8.16
C VAL A 31 -4.03 -13.51 -9.21
N TYR A 32 -3.60 -14.51 -9.99
CA TYR A 32 -4.43 -15.20 -10.98
C TYR A 32 -5.47 -16.14 -10.36
N ALA A 33 -5.06 -17.00 -9.42
CA ALA A 33 -5.93 -17.90 -8.66
C ALA A 33 -6.94 -17.12 -7.81
N PHE A 34 -6.54 -15.94 -7.32
CA PHE A 34 -7.43 -14.97 -6.69
C PHE A 34 -8.57 -14.56 -7.63
N PHE A 35 -8.24 -14.20 -8.88
CA PHE A 35 -9.21 -13.80 -9.90
C PHE A 35 -10.17 -14.96 -10.26
N LEU A 36 -9.64 -16.18 -10.41
CA LEU A 36 -10.43 -17.37 -10.73
C LEU A 36 -11.37 -17.80 -9.58
N SER A 37 -10.91 -17.67 -8.34
CA SER A 37 -11.69 -18.05 -7.15
C SER A 37 -12.89 -17.13 -6.87
N GLY A 38 -12.97 -15.98 -7.55
CA GLY A 38 -14.15 -15.11 -7.57
C GLY A 38 -15.28 -15.65 -8.45
N ILE A 39 -14.95 -16.50 -9.43
CA ILE A 39 -15.91 -17.07 -10.39
C ILE A 39 -16.57 -18.34 -9.83
N LEU A 40 -15.83 -19.17 -9.08
CA LEU A 40 -16.27 -20.50 -8.67
C LEU A 40 -17.11 -20.55 -7.37
N VAL A 41 -17.04 -19.54 -6.50
CA VAL A 41 -17.67 -19.59 -5.16
C VAL A 41 -19.08 -18.97 -5.13
N LYS A 42 -19.68 -18.71 -6.30
CA LYS A 42 -21.05 -18.15 -6.39
C LYS A 42 -22.15 -19.15 -5.98
N LYS A 43 -21.82 -20.41 -5.69
CA LYS A 43 -22.77 -21.41 -5.18
C LYS A 43 -22.58 -21.64 -3.68
N ARG A 44 -23.56 -21.15 -2.89
CA ARG A 44 -23.93 -21.61 -1.54
C ARG A 44 -23.02 -21.12 -0.39
N LEU A 45 -23.27 -19.91 0.09
CA LEU A 45 -22.83 -19.43 1.41
C LEU A 45 -24.04 -18.86 2.13
N ASP A 46 -24.84 -19.76 2.69
CA ASP A 46 -26.19 -19.43 3.17
C ASP A 46 -26.15 -18.84 4.60
N THR A 47 -24.99 -18.94 5.30
CA THR A 47 -24.81 -18.43 6.66
C THR A 47 -23.46 -17.72 6.86
N ALA A 48 -23.47 -16.71 7.75
CA ALA A 48 -22.26 -15.96 8.11
C ALA A 48 -21.19 -16.85 8.79
N SER A 49 -21.61 -17.90 9.50
CA SER A 49 -20.71 -18.85 10.16
C SER A 49 -19.89 -19.67 9.14
N HIS A 50 -20.51 -20.18 8.08
CA HIS A 50 -19.79 -20.94 7.05
C HIS A 50 -18.79 -20.05 6.30
N LYS A 51 -19.22 -18.84 5.91
CA LYS A 51 -18.33 -17.85 5.29
C LYS A 51 -17.17 -17.46 6.20
N ARG A 52 -17.40 -17.33 7.51
CA ARG A 52 -16.36 -16.98 8.49
C ARG A 52 -15.25 -18.03 8.50
N VAL A 53 -15.58 -19.32 8.59
CA VAL A 53 -14.57 -20.41 8.59
C VAL A 53 -13.71 -20.36 7.34
N LEU A 54 -14.32 -20.22 6.16
CA LEU A 54 -13.59 -20.11 4.90
C LEU A 54 -12.69 -18.87 4.85
N MET A 55 -13.21 -17.71 5.26
CA MET A 55 -12.45 -16.45 5.25
C MET A 55 -11.29 -16.46 6.24
N VAL A 56 -11.45 -17.09 7.42
CA VAL A 56 -10.35 -17.31 8.37
C VAL A 56 -9.30 -18.24 7.74
N GLY A 57 -9.73 -19.33 7.10
CA GLY A 57 -8.83 -20.24 6.39
C GLY A 57 -8.03 -19.53 5.28
N TYR A 58 -8.67 -18.70 4.46
CA TYR A 58 -7.98 -17.88 3.46
C TYR A 58 -7.00 -16.89 4.09
N PHE A 59 -7.38 -16.23 5.19
CA PHE A 59 -6.49 -15.29 5.86
C PHE A 59 -5.24 -15.97 6.43
N ILE A 60 -5.40 -17.11 7.10
CA ILE A 60 -4.27 -17.92 7.60
C ILE A 60 -3.42 -18.39 6.42
N GLY A 61 -4.04 -18.89 5.34
CA GLY A 61 -3.33 -19.32 4.14
C GLY A 61 -2.50 -18.19 3.51
N PHE A 62 -3.07 -16.98 3.38
CA PHE A 62 -2.35 -15.82 2.89
C PHE A 62 -1.23 -15.38 3.84
N ALA A 63 -1.44 -15.44 5.16
CA ALA A 63 -0.41 -15.12 6.14
C ALA A 63 0.78 -16.10 6.07
N VAL A 64 0.51 -17.41 6.04
CA VAL A 64 1.55 -18.44 5.88
C VAL A 64 2.30 -18.27 4.56
N LEU A 65 1.57 -18.08 3.46
CA LEU A 65 2.16 -17.83 2.16
C LEU A 65 3.05 -16.59 2.17
N SER A 66 2.61 -15.48 2.78
CA SER A 66 3.42 -14.28 2.91
C SER A 66 4.69 -14.53 3.71
N GLY A 67 4.62 -15.33 4.80
CA GLY A 67 5.78 -15.74 5.58
C GLY A 67 6.77 -16.57 4.76
N LEU A 68 6.28 -17.52 3.96
CA LEU A 68 7.13 -18.32 3.05
C LEU A 68 7.81 -17.44 1.99
N ILE A 69 7.08 -16.48 1.40
CA ILE A 69 7.65 -15.52 0.45
C ILE A 69 8.72 -14.67 1.11
N ILE A 70 8.46 -14.12 2.30
CA ILE A 70 9.41 -13.28 3.04
C ILE A 70 10.67 -14.08 3.38
N THR A 71 10.53 -15.32 3.87
CA THR A 71 11.68 -16.18 4.18
C THR A 71 12.47 -16.53 2.91
N GLY A 72 11.78 -16.85 1.81
CA GLY A 72 12.42 -17.11 0.52
C GLY A 72 13.16 -15.87 -0.02
N MET A 73 12.57 -14.68 0.12
CA MET A 73 13.22 -13.42 -0.22
C MET A 73 14.42 -13.14 0.68
N ALA A 74 14.29 -13.39 1.99
CA ALA A 74 15.37 -13.20 2.94
C ALA A 74 16.57 -14.08 2.61
N PHE A 75 16.31 -15.36 2.32
CA PHE A 75 17.30 -16.31 1.85
C PHE A 75 17.93 -15.86 0.52
N GLY A 76 17.11 -15.42 -0.45
CA GLY A 76 17.59 -14.93 -1.74
C GLY A 76 18.52 -13.72 -1.61
N PHE A 77 18.17 -12.74 -0.77
CA PHE A 77 19.00 -11.57 -0.54
C PHE A 77 20.35 -11.89 0.12
N GLN A 78 20.41 -12.94 0.94
CA GLN A 78 21.64 -13.38 1.62
C GLN A 78 22.54 -14.24 0.72
N ASN A 79 21.95 -15.12 -0.11
CA ASN A 79 22.69 -16.18 -0.78
C ASN A 79 22.82 -15.99 -2.30
N SER A 80 21.90 -15.25 -2.94
CA SER A 80 21.79 -15.22 -4.41
C SER A 80 22.58 -14.09 -5.09
N GLY A 81 23.48 -13.43 -4.37
CA GLY A 81 24.44 -12.46 -4.92
C GLY A 81 23.80 -11.24 -5.62
N THR A 82 24.52 -10.68 -6.58
CA THR A 82 24.16 -9.43 -7.28
C THR A 82 22.84 -9.54 -8.06
N VAL A 83 22.54 -10.68 -8.68
CA VAL A 83 21.38 -10.80 -9.60
C VAL A 83 20.04 -10.64 -8.89
N PHE A 84 19.88 -11.27 -7.73
CA PHE A 84 18.64 -11.18 -6.95
C PHE A 84 18.40 -9.75 -6.43
N ASN A 85 19.47 -9.11 -5.94
CA ASN A 85 19.42 -7.70 -5.54
C ASN A 85 19.12 -6.78 -6.74
N THR A 86 19.73 -7.02 -7.90
CA THR A 86 19.47 -6.27 -9.13
C THR A 86 18.00 -6.39 -9.54
N PHE A 87 17.39 -7.58 -9.49
CA PHE A 87 15.98 -7.73 -9.81
C PHE A 87 15.09 -6.86 -8.89
N PHE A 88 15.24 -7.01 -7.58
CA PHE A 88 14.38 -6.32 -6.59
C PHE A 88 14.62 -4.81 -6.49
N PHE A 89 15.82 -4.32 -6.80
CA PHE A 89 16.16 -2.91 -6.68
C PHE A 89 16.31 -2.17 -8.02
N THR A 90 16.26 -2.89 -9.15
CA THR A 90 16.25 -2.31 -10.50
C THR A 90 14.91 -2.54 -11.17
N ALA A 91 14.58 -3.80 -11.49
CA ALA A 91 13.46 -4.14 -12.36
C ALA A 91 12.11 -4.07 -11.63
N PHE A 92 12.06 -4.61 -10.41
CA PHE A 92 10.84 -4.72 -9.61
C PHE A 92 10.16 -3.36 -9.34
N PRO A 93 10.87 -2.28 -8.97
CA PRO A 93 10.28 -0.94 -8.84
C PRO A 93 9.55 -0.48 -10.10
N TYR A 94 10.14 -0.65 -11.29
CA TYR A 94 9.51 -0.26 -12.55
C TYR A 94 8.29 -1.12 -12.89
N LEU A 95 8.34 -2.43 -12.61
CA LEU A 95 7.18 -3.30 -12.77
C LEU A 95 6.03 -2.85 -11.87
N CYS A 96 6.31 -2.57 -10.60
CA CYS A 96 5.31 -2.08 -9.65
C CYS A 96 4.71 -0.74 -10.06
N LEU A 97 5.55 0.22 -10.46
CA LEU A 97 5.11 1.55 -10.91
C LEU A 97 4.32 1.48 -12.23
N GLY A 98 4.74 0.63 -13.18
CA GLY A 98 4.05 0.42 -14.44
C GLY A 98 2.65 -0.18 -14.23
N VAL A 99 2.56 -1.25 -13.42
CA VAL A 99 1.27 -1.86 -13.04
C VAL A 99 0.38 -0.85 -12.31
N PHE A 100 0.94 -0.11 -11.37
CA PHE A 100 0.23 0.95 -10.67
C PHE A 100 -0.37 1.98 -11.62
N LEU A 101 0.45 2.56 -12.51
CA LEU A 101 0.02 3.64 -13.41
C LEU A 101 -1.04 3.15 -14.40
N ILE A 102 -0.74 2.06 -15.12
CA ILE A 102 -1.63 1.50 -16.15
C ILE A 102 -2.94 1.01 -15.51
N GLY A 103 -2.84 0.25 -14.42
CA GLY A 103 -4.00 -0.29 -13.73
C GLY A 103 -4.88 0.82 -13.15
N SER A 104 -4.29 1.88 -12.60
CA SER A 104 -5.03 2.99 -12.01
C SER A 104 -5.78 3.79 -13.07
N ILE A 105 -5.13 4.11 -14.18
CA ILE A 105 -5.77 4.78 -15.32
C ILE A 105 -6.90 3.93 -15.90
N TYR A 106 -6.65 2.64 -16.11
CA TYR A 106 -7.66 1.73 -16.64
C TYR A 106 -8.89 1.66 -15.72
N ARG A 107 -8.67 1.43 -14.42
CA ARG A 107 -9.77 1.35 -13.44
C ARG A 107 -10.54 2.66 -13.32
N TYR A 108 -9.84 3.80 -13.31
CA TYR A 108 -10.49 5.10 -13.23
C TYR A 108 -11.37 5.38 -14.46
N ARG A 109 -10.89 5.04 -15.67
CA ARG A 109 -11.61 5.30 -16.92
C ARG A 109 -12.75 4.32 -17.19
N GLN A 110 -12.53 3.02 -16.95
CA GLN A 110 -13.50 1.97 -17.29
C GLN A 110 -14.45 1.65 -16.13
N ASN A 111 -13.94 1.71 -14.90
CA ASN A 111 -14.65 1.27 -13.69
C ASN A 111 -14.69 2.38 -12.63
N GLY A 112 -14.87 3.64 -13.03
CA GLY A 112 -14.83 4.81 -12.14
C GLY A 112 -15.76 4.69 -10.92
N PHE A 113 -16.94 4.07 -11.08
CA PHE A 113 -17.88 3.82 -9.97
C PHE A 113 -17.33 2.88 -8.88
N GLN A 114 -16.33 2.05 -9.20
CA GLN A 114 -15.67 1.16 -8.24
C GLN A 114 -14.49 1.83 -7.53
N VAL A 115 -14.19 3.10 -7.84
CA VAL A 115 -13.19 3.91 -7.14
C VAL A 115 -13.86 4.54 -5.92
N SER A 116 -13.86 3.80 -4.81
CA SER A 116 -14.50 4.21 -3.55
C SER A 116 -13.74 3.63 -2.36
N SER A 117 -13.93 4.25 -1.18
CA SER A 117 -13.41 3.75 0.09
C SER A 117 -14.08 2.43 0.53
N LEU A 118 -15.22 2.06 -0.06
CA LEU A 118 -16.02 0.88 0.30
C LEU A 118 -16.28 0.84 1.82
N SER A 119 -16.86 1.93 2.33
CA SER A 119 -17.15 2.05 3.76
C SER A 119 -18.14 0.97 4.22
N SER A 120 -17.87 0.43 5.41
CA SER A 120 -18.75 -0.53 6.08
C SER A 120 -19.28 0.01 7.41
N GLN A 121 -19.17 1.33 7.63
CA GLN A 121 -19.56 2.00 8.87
C GLN A 121 -21.04 1.83 9.20
N PHE A 122 -21.89 1.86 8.18
CA PHE A 122 -23.33 1.65 8.35
C PHE A 122 -23.67 0.30 8.98
N LEU A 123 -22.88 -0.75 8.68
CA LEU A 123 -23.13 -2.10 9.18
C LEU A 123 -22.63 -2.29 10.62
N GLU A 124 -21.52 -1.63 10.98
CA GLU A 124 -20.93 -1.60 12.32
C GLU A 124 -20.01 -0.38 12.43
N GLY A 125 -20.29 0.54 13.35
CA GLY A 125 -19.57 1.81 13.46
C GLY A 125 -18.70 1.99 14.72
N LYS A 126 -18.98 1.25 15.81
CA LYS A 126 -18.32 1.49 17.11
C LYS A 126 -16.87 1.00 17.09
N CYS A 127 -16.66 -0.24 16.67
CA CYS A 127 -15.30 -0.78 16.52
C CYS A 127 -14.59 -0.12 15.33
N LEU A 128 -15.33 0.19 14.26
CA LEU A 128 -14.77 0.91 13.11
C LEU A 128 -14.19 2.27 13.50
N PHE A 129 -14.86 3.06 14.35
CA PHE A 129 -14.38 4.38 14.73
C PHE A 129 -12.97 4.33 15.32
N TRP A 130 -12.77 3.50 16.35
CA TRP A 130 -11.47 3.34 17.01
C TRP A 130 -10.41 2.75 16.09
N GLY A 131 -10.76 1.70 15.33
CA GLY A 131 -9.84 1.11 14.36
C GLY A 131 -9.43 2.11 13.27
N SER A 132 -10.38 2.88 12.77
CA SER A 132 -10.16 3.85 11.70
C SER A 132 -9.34 5.05 12.15
N GLN A 133 -9.61 5.59 13.33
CA GLN A 133 -8.88 6.75 13.84
C GLN A 133 -7.42 6.38 14.09
N LEU A 134 -7.16 5.28 14.80
CA LEU A 134 -5.80 4.81 15.08
C LEU A 134 -5.04 4.48 13.79
N PHE A 135 -5.68 3.74 12.88
CA PHE A 135 -5.06 3.35 11.62
C PHE A 135 -4.73 4.56 10.73
N HIS A 136 -5.71 5.44 10.48
CA HIS A 136 -5.52 6.51 9.51
C HIS A 136 -4.60 7.62 10.02
N TRP A 137 -4.67 8.01 11.30
CA TRP A 137 -3.69 8.96 11.84
C TRP A 137 -2.28 8.39 11.87
N GLY A 138 -2.15 7.11 12.26
CA GLY A 138 -0.88 6.39 12.20
C GLY A 138 -0.29 6.38 10.79
N ILE A 139 -1.04 5.88 9.81
CA ILE A 139 -0.54 5.73 8.44
C ILE A 139 -0.35 7.08 7.73
N LEU A 140 -1.17 8.10 7.99
CA LEU A 140 -1.00 9.43 7.41
C LEU A 140 0.28 10.09 7.92
N PHE A 141 0.53 10.02 9.24
CA PHE A 141 1.76 10.55 9.81
C PHE A 141 2.99 9.85 9.21
N LEU A 142 2.96 8.51 9.14
CA LEU A 142 4.04 7.74 8.52
C LEU A 142 4.22 8.06 7.04
N PHE A 143 3.13 8.11 6.26
CA PHE A 143 3.17 8.40 4.84
C PHE A 143 3.78 9.79 4.56
N PHE A 144 3.30 10.82 5.25
CA PHE A 144 3.84 12.17 5.09
C PHE A 144 5.26 12.30 5.65
N GLY A 145 5.61 11.58 6.73
CA GLY A 145 6.99 11.53 7.23
C GLY A 145 7.96 10.96 6.18
N HIS A 146 7.61 9.83 5.56
CA HIS A 146 8.39 9.26 4.46
C HIS A 146 8.45 10.20 3.26
N LEU A 147 7.32 10.84 2.90
CA LEU A 147 7.25 11.77 1.78
C LEU A 147 8.13 13.02 2.02
N VAL A 148 8.12 13.58 3.23
CA VAL A 148 8.98 14.72 3.59
C VAL A 148 10.45 14.33 3.54
N ALA A 149 10.83 13.17 4.07
CA ALA A 149 12.21 12.69 4.00
C ALA A 149 12.67 12.43 2.56
N PHE A 150 11.76 11.94 1.70
CA PHE A 150 12.02 11.73 0.27
C PHE A 150 12.12 13.04 -0.52
N LEU A 151 11.25 14.02 -0.28
CA LEU A 151 11.22 15.28 -1.03
C LEU A 151 12.26 16.29 -0.54
N PHE A 152 12.54 16.31 0.76
CA PHE A 152 13.39 17.30 1.41
C PHE A 152 14.48 16.64 2.30
N PRO A 153 15.32 15.74 1.74
CA PRO A 153 16.29 14.97 2.54
C PRO A 153 17.27 15.87 3.31
N ARG A 154 17.75 16.96 2.69
CA ARG A 154 18.66 17.91 3.34
C ARG A 154 18.02 18.56 4.58
N SER A 155 16.74 18.94 4.50
CA SER A 155 16.02 19.55 5.62
C SER A 155 15.88 18.57 6.79
N VAL A 156 15.60 17.30 6.50
CA VAL A 156 15.52 16.24 7.53
C VAL A 156 16.88 16.02 8.20
N ILE A 157 17.97 15.95 7.44
CA ILE A 157 19.33 15.81 8.00
C ILE A 157 19.67 16.99 8.91
N LEU A 158 19.36 18.23 8.50
CA LEU A 158 19.60 19.43 9.31
C LEU A 158 18.73 19.45 10.59
N TRP A 159 17.48 19.03 10.49
CA TRP A 159 16.60 18.87 11.65
C TRP A 159 17.18 17.86 12.65
N ASN A 160 17.58 16.70 12.14
CA ASN A 160 18.15 15.59 12.90
C ASN A 160 19.55 15.86 13.45
N GLY A 161 20.23 16.92 12.98
CA GLY A 161 21.53 17.33 13.52
C GLY A 161 21.50 17.72 15.00
N GLU A 162 20.32 18.02 15.53
CA GLU A 162 20.10 18.21 16.97
C GLU A 162 19.54 16.90 17.59
N PRO A 163 20.27 16.24 18.53
CA PRO A 163 19.87 14.94 19.06
C PRO A 163 18.47 14.91 19.66
N VAL A 164 18.05 15.97 20.35
CA VAL A 164 16.71 16.05 20.95
C VAL A 164 15.61 16.02 19.87
N ARG A 165 15.81 16.75 18.76
CA ARG A 165 14.85 16.78 17.63
C ARG A 165 14.76 15.43 16.93
N LEU A 166 15.89 14.75 16.75
CA LEU A 166 15.95 13.41 16.18
C LEU A 166 15.18 12.41 17.04
N VAL A 167 15.44 12.38 18.36
CA VAL A 167 14.75 11.47 19.28
C VAL A 167 13.24 11.71 19.30
N ILE A 168 12.81 12.97 19.35
CA ILE A 168 11.37 13.32 19.30
C ILE A 168 10.75 12.82 18.00
N LEU A 169 11.41 13.03 16.86
CA LEU A 169 10.91 12.59 15.56
C LEU A 169 10.78 11.06 15.48
N GLU A 170 11.83 10.32 15.84
CA GLU A 170 11.86 8.85 15.81
C GLU A 170 10.84 8.25 16.79
N ALA A 171 10.77 8.75 18.02
CA ALA A 171 9.82 8.27 19.02
C ALA A 171 8.38 8.54 18.59
N THR A 172 8.11 9.71 18.00
CA THR A 172 6.78 10.07 17.50
C THR A 172 6.40 9.19 16.32
N ALA A 173 7.29 9.01 15.34
CA ALA A 173 7.06 8.15 14.18
C ALA A 173 6.80 6.69 14.61
N PHE A 174 7.61 6.17 15.55
CA PHE A 174 7.41 4.84 16.11
C PHE A 174 6.06 4.71 16.82
N SER A 175 5.65 5.72 17.61
CA SER A 175 4.35 5.73 18.28
C SER A 175 3.19 5.68 17.28
N PHE A 176 3.28 6.42 16.17
CA PHE A 176 2.27 6.37 15.11
C PHE A 176 2.29 5.05 14.33
N ALA A 177 3.43 4.37 14.22
CA ALA A 177 3.50 3.02 13.67
C ALA A 177 2.77 2.00 14.56
N LEU A 178 2.94 2.08 15.88
CA LEU A 178 2.18 1.26 16.83
C LEU A 178 0.67 1.58 16.76
N SER A 179 0.31 2.86 16.63
CA SER A 179 -1.09 3.28 16.42
C SER A 179 -1.68 2.67 15.15
N ALA A 180 -0.93 2.71 14.04
CA ALA A 180 -1.33 2.10 12.77
C ALA A 180 -1.53 0.58 12.92
N LEU A 181 -0.61 -0.12 13.59
CA LEU A 181 -0.72 -1.55 13.86
C LEU A 181 -1.96 -1.88 14.70
N ALA A 182 -2.20 -1.14 15.79
CA ALA A 182 -3.35 -1.33 16.65
C ALA A 182 -4.67 -1.14 15.88
N GLY A 183 -4.76 -0.08 15.05
CA GLY A 183 -5.92 0.16 14.19
C GLY A 183 -6.16 -0.97 13.19
N LEU A 184 -5.09 -1.51 12.59
CA LEU A 184 -5.17 -2.64 11.66
C LEU A 184 -5.64 -3.93 12.35
N ILE A 185 -5.15 -4.21 13.56
CA ILE A 185 -5.59 -5.35 14.38
C ILE A 185 -7.09 -5.22 14.69
N LEU A 186 -7.57 -4.02 15.05
CA LEU A 186 -9.00 -3.78 15.26
C LEU A 186 -9.83 -4.00 13.99
N PHE A 187 -9.33 -3.61 12.81
CA PHE A 187 -9.99 -3.88 11.53
C PHE A 187 -10.09 -5.37 11.19
N ILE A 188 -9.06 -6.14 11.53
CA ILE A 188 -9.05 -7.61 11.36
C ILE A 188 -10.05 -8.23 12.34
N TYR A 189 -9.94 -7.89 13.63
CA TYR A 189 -10.83 -8.36 14.69
C TYR A 189 -12.30 -8.11 14.32
N ARG A 190 -12.66 -6.86 14.01
CA ARG A 190 -14.01 -6.45 13.61
C ARG A 190 -14.56 -7.28 12.47
N ARG A 191 -13.72 -7.56 11.45
CA ARG A 191 -14.14 -8.29 10.26
C ARG A 191 -14.45 -9.76 10.56
N PHE A 192 -13.71 -10.37 11.49
CA PHE A 192 -13.92 -11.77 11.87
C PHE A 192 -14.97 -11.96 12.97
N THR A 193 -15.31 -10.93 13.74
CA THR A 193 -16.31 -11.03 14.82
C THR A 193 -17.70 -10.60 14.41
N THR A 194 -17.84 -9.69 13.43
CA THR A 194 -19.14 -9.11 13.06
C THR A 194 -19.74 -9.77 11.82
N ASP A 195 -20.89 -10.45 11.97
CA ASP A 195 -21.53 -11.21 10.89
C ASP A 195 -21.90 -10.35 9.67
N ARG A 196 -22.46 -9.15 9.88
CA ARG A 196 -22.83 -8.24 8.79
C ARG A 196 -21.61 -7.85 7.94
N ILE A 197 -20.48 -7.62 8.59
CA ILE A 197 -19.22 -7.26 7.93
C ILE A 197 -18.65 -8.46 7.18
N MET A 198 -18.72 -9.65 7.78
CA MET A 198 -18.27 -10.89 7.14
C MET A 198 -19.04 -11.14 5.84
N MET A 199 -20.35 -10.91 5.82
CA MET A 199 -21.19 -11.11 4.63
C MET A 199 -20.79 -10.23 3.45
N VAL A 200 -20.32 -9.01 3.68
CA VAL A 200 -19.89 -8.09 2.61
C VAL A 200 -18.37 -8.10 2.38
N SER A 201 -17.61 -8.89 3.14
CA SER A 201 -16.15 -8.97 3.00
C SER A 201 -15.75 -9.76 1.76
N SER A 202 -14.71 -9.28 1.08
CA SER A 202 -14.09 -9.93 -0.07
C SER A 202 -12.76 -10.58 0.33
N LYS A 203 -12.30 -11.56 -0.47
CA LYS A 203 -10.96 -12.15 -0.29
C LYS A 203 -9.86 -11.08 -0.42
N MET A 204 -10.10 -10.06 -1.24
CA MET A 204 -9.14 -8.97 -1.48
C MET A 204 -8.93 -8.11 -0.23
N ASP A 205 -9.95 -7.96 0.61
CA ASP A 205 -9.80 -7.31 1.91
C ASP A 205 -8.79 -8.05 2.81
N LEU A 206 -8.77 -9.38 2.74
CA LEU A 206 -7.83 -10.20 3.52
C LEU A 206 -6.40 -10.07 3.02
N VAL A 207 -6.21 -10.07 1.69
CA VAL A 207 -4.91 -9.84 1.05
C VAL A 207 -4.36 -8.47 1.48
N VAL A 208 -5.19 -7.43 1.45
CA VAL A 208 -4.83 -6.09 1.92
C VAL A 208 -4.39 -6.10 3.39
N TYR A 209 -5.11 -6.80 4.27
CA TYR A 209 -4.73 -6.90 5.69
C TYR A 209 -3.39 -7.59 5.90
N VAL A 210 -3.13 -8.69 5.20
CA VAL A 210 -1.85 -9.41 5.30
C VAL A 210 -0.69 -8.54 4.80
N ILE A 211 -0.84 -7.88 3.66
CA ILE A 211 0.22 -7.02 3.10
C ILE A 211 0.49 -5.81 4.01
N LEU A 212 -0.54 -5.19 4.57
CA LEU A 212 -0.37 -4.10 5.54
C LEU A 212 0.29 -4.59 6.84
N LEU A 213 -0.05 -5.78 7.33
CA LEU A 213 0.63 -6.37 8.48
C LEU A 213 2.12 -6.54 8.19
N VAL A 214 2.47 -7.12 7.04
CA VAL A 214 3.87 -7.27 6.62
C VAL A 214 4.57 -5.92 6.57
N GLN A 215 3.97 -4.90 5.95
CA GLN A 215 4.57 -3.58 5.83
C GLN A 215 4.77 -2.90 7.19
N ILE A 216 3.74 -2.90 8.04
CA ILE A 216 3.78 -2.20 9.33
C ILE A 216 4.73 -2.94 10.30
N ILE A 217 4.68 -4.27 10.36
CA ILE A 217 5.55 -5.06 11.23
C ILE A 217 7.01 -4.93 10.78
N SER A 218 7.30 -5.04 9.47
CA SER A 218 8.65 -4.81 8.97
C SER A 218 9.13 -3.38 9.26
N GLY A 219 8.28 -2.37 9.11
CA GLY A 219 8.62 -0.97 9.40
C GLY A 219 8.90 -0.70 10.88
N ILE A 220 8.09 -1.26 11.79
CA ILE A 220 8.34 -1.23 13.24
C ILE A 220 9.66 -1.92 13.56
N GLY A 221 9.93 -3.07 12.92
CA GLY A 221 11.18 -3.78 13.09
C GLY A 221 12.39 -2.96 12.60
N VAL A 222 12.31 -2.32 11.43
CA VAL A 222 13.35 -1.40 10.94
C VAL A 222 13.58 -0.28 11.94
N ALA A 223 12.51 0.39 12.42
CA ALA A 223 12.64 1.47 13.40
C ALA A 223 13.29 1.02 14.72
N TYR A 224 13.08 -0.23 15.13
CA TYR A 224 13.62 -0.77 16.37
C TYR A 224 15.07 -1.27 16.25
N PHE A 225 15.38 -2.04 15.21
CA PHE A 225 16.67 -2.69 14.99
C PHE A 225 17.67 -1.80 14.23
N ASP A 226 17.21 -1.06 13.24
CA ASP A 226 18.00 -0.19 12.36
C ASP A 226 17.74 1.29 12.70
N ARG A 227 18.04 1.64 13.96
CA ARG A 227 17.73 2.95 14.57
C ARG A 227 18.24 4.14 13.74
N TRP A 228 17.63 5.30 14.00
CA TRP A 228 17.91 6.55 13.29
C TRP A 228 17.49 6.49 11.82
N GLY A 229 16.35 5.81 11.60
CA GLY A 229 15.65 5.62 10.34
C GLY A 229 15.60 6.86 9.48
N SER A 230 15.12 7.95 10.07
CA SER A 230 14.93 9.23 9.39
C SER A 230 16.22 9.81 8.81
N SER A 231 17.35 9.64 9.50
CA SER A 231 18.66 10.14 9.07
C SER A 231 19.21 9.32 7.90
N TRP A 232 19.32 8.00 8.04
CA TRP A 232 19.87 7.16 6.98
C TRP A 232 18.90 7.01 5.79
N PHE A 233 17.60 7.14 6.00
CA PHE A 233 16.61 7.22 4.93
C PHE A 233 16.86 8.45 4.07
N ALA A 234 17.06 9.61 4.70
CA ALA A 234 17.32 10.87 3.99
C ALA A 234 18.69 10.87 3.31
N SER A 235 19.74 10.36 3.96
CA SER A 235 21.11 10.39 3.43
C SER A 235 21.39 9.33 2.36
N SER A 236 20.76 8.15 2.47
CA SER A 236 21.14 6.97 1.67
C SER A 236 19.98 6.45 0.84
N LEU A 237 18.83 6.16 1.45
CA LEU A 237 17.72 5.56 0.72
C LEU A 237 17.06 6.54 -0.27
N THR A 238 16.97 7.81 0.08
CA THR A 238 16.39 8.86 -0.77
C THR A 238 17.17 9.03 -2.08
N PRO A 239 18.52 9.14 -2.09
CA PRO A 239 19.30 9.10 -3.33
C PRO A 239 19.02 7.88 -4.21
N TYR A 240 18.85 6.68 -3.63
CA TYR A 240 18.43 5.50 -4.39
C TYR A 240 17.04 5.69 -5.00
N LEU A 241 16.04 6.11 -4.23
CA LEU A 241 14.69 6.31 -4.75
C LEU A 241 14.66 7.37 -5.87
N TRP A 242 15.35 8.49 -5.71
CA TRP A 242 15.49 9.50 -6.77
C TRP A 242 16.12 8.92 -8.04
N SER A 243 17.13 8.05 -7.89
CA SER A 243 17.79 7.41 -9.03
C SER A 243 16.85 6.47 -9.81
N VAL A 244 15.88 5.83 -9.14
CA VAL A 244 14.81 5.06 -9.80
C VAL A 244 13.91 5.98 -10.63
N PHE A 245 13.47 7.12 -10.08
CA PHE A 245 12.67 8.09 -10.84
C PHE A 245 13.44 8.80 -11.95
N ALA A 246 14.77 8.86 -11.84
CA ALA A 246 15.67 9.36 -12.88
C ALA A 246 16.04 8.30 -13.94
N PHE A 247 15.43 7.10 -13.89
CA PHE A 247 15.71 5.99 -14.80
C PHE A 247 17.18 5.52 -14.82
N SER A 248 17.92 5.75 -13.73
CA SER A 248 19.32 5.34 -13.56
C SER A 248 19.54 4.79 -12.14
N PRO A 249 18.96 3.63 -11.81
CA PRO A 249 18.87 3.15 -10.43
C PRO A 249 20.25 2.77 -9.87
N LYS A 250 20.67 3.47 -8.80
CA LYS A 250 21.90 3.22 -8.05
C LYS A 250 21.65 2.16 -6.97
N THR A 251 21.53 0.91 -7.40
CA THR A 251 21.07 -0.20 -6.54
C THR A 251 22.03 -0.61 -5.44
N GLU A 252 23.32 -0.27 -5.54
CA GLU A 252 24.35 -0.59 -4.56
C GLU A 252 23.96 -0.14 -3.15
N ILE A 253 23.30 1.02 -3.03
CA ILE A 253 22.88 1.56 -1.73
C ILE A 253 21.82 0.64 -1.10
N ALA A 254 20.77 0.30 -1.83
CA ALA A 254 19.69 -0.56 -1.34
C ALA A 254 20.14 -2.02 -1.14
N ALA A 255 21.03 -2.50 -2.01
CA ALA A 255 21.57 -3.86 -1.96
C ALA A 255 22.50 -4.10 -0.75
N ASN A 256 23.06 -3.06 -0.15
CA ASN A 256 23.90 -3.17 1.04
C ASN A 256 23.16 -2.91 2.37
N MET A 257 21.86 -2.60 2.31
CA MET A 257 21.06 -2.35 3.51
C MET A 257 20.79 -3.65 4.30
N PRO A 258 20.48 -3.55 5.60
CA PRO A 258 20.02 -4.68 6.39
C PRO A 258 18.81 -5.38 5.75
N ILE A 259 18.70 -6.69 6.00
CA ILE A 259 17.70 -7.53 5.34
C ILE A 259 16.26 -7.03 5.56
N LEU A 260 15.99 -6.51 6.75
CA LEU A 260 14.68 -6.02 7.12
C LEU A 260 14.29 -4.76 6.33
N VAL A 261 15.24 -3.87 6.10
CA VAL A 261 15.08 -2.69 5.23
C VAL A 261 14.80 -3.10 3.80
N LYS A 262 15.56 -4.07 3.26
CA LYS A 262 15.34 -4.62 1.91
C LYS A 262 13.93 -5.18 1.74
N LEU A 263 13.47 -5.98 2.71
CA LEU A 263 12.12 -6.53 2.73
C LEU A 263 11.06 -5.43 2.79
N HIS A 264 11.25 -4.43 3.65
CA HIS A 264 10.33 -3.29 3.79
C HIS A 264 10.21 -2.46 2.51
N ILE A 265 11.32 -2.24 1.80
CA ILE A 265 11.35 -1.56 0.49
C ILE A 265 10.59 -2.40 -0.55
N ALA A 266 10.86 -3.70 -0.63
CA ALA A 266 10.20 -4.57 -1.59
C ALA A 266 8.68 -4.66 -1.33
N SER A 267 8.25 -4.78 -0.07
CA SER A 267 6.83 -4.78 0.27
C SER A 267 6.17 -3.41 0.03
N ALA A 268 6.90 -2.30 0.17
CA ALA A 268 6.39 -0.97 -0.17
C ALA A 268 6.09 -0.84 -1.67
N PHE A 269 7.02 -1.25 -2.54
CA PHE A 269 6.77 -1.28 -3.99
C PHE A 269 5.63 -2.24 -4.35
N PHE A 270 5.53 -3.38 -3.67
CA PHE A 270 4.42 -4.30 -3.89
C PHE A 270 3.07 -3.69 -3.50
N ILE A 271 2.99 -2.94 -2.39
CA ILE A 271 1.79 -2.17 -2.03
C ILE A 271 1.40 -1.24 -3.18
N VAL A 272 2.37 -0.53 -3.77
CA VAL A 272 2.12 0.36 -4.90
C VAL A 272 1.50 -0.39 -6.09
N ALA A 273 2.04 -1.56 -6.43
CA ALA A 273 1.55 -2.39 -7.53
C ALA A 273 0.09 -2.86 -7.33
N ILE A 274 -0.33 -3.13 -6.10
CA ILE A 274 -1.69 -3.66 -5.83
C ILE A 274 -2.76 -2.57 -5.67
N ILE A 275 -2.38 -1.29 -5.61
CA ILE A 275 -3.33 -0.16 -5.49
C ILE A 275 -4.50 -0.26 -6.48
N PRO A 276 -4.28 -0.43 -7.80
CA PRO A 276 -5.37 -0.44 -8.77
C PRO A 276 -6.34 -1.62 -8.62
N PHE A 277 -5.94 -2.70 -7.93
CA PHE A 277 -6.77 -3.91 -7.78
C PHE A 277 -7.45 -4.01 -6.42
N THR A 278 -7.17 -3.07 -5.51
CA THR A 278 -7.63 -3.14 -4.13
C THR A 278 -8.43 -1.90 -3.74
N ARG A 279 -8.90 -1.86 -2.50
CA ARG A 279 -9.53 -0.68 -1.95
C ARG A 279 -8.58 0.50 -1.81
N PHE A 280 -7.25 0.30 -1.88
CA PHE A 280 -6.28 1.40 -1.77
C PHE A 280 -6.50 2.51 -2.78
N MET A 281 -7.08 2.22 -3.94
CA MET A 281 -7.46 3.23 -4.93
C MET A 281 -8.17 4.47 -4.33
N HIS A 282 -8.88 4.33 -3.20
CA HIS A 282 -9.50 5.46 -2.50
C HIS A 282 -8.53 6.57 -2.07
N PHE A 283 -7.24 6.27 -1.83
CA PHE A 283 -6.29 7.32 -1.43
C PHE A 283 -6.00 8.30 -2.59
N LEU A 284 -6.12 7.85 -3.84
CA LEU A 284 -5.89 8.68 -5.03
C LEU A 284 -7.01 9.70 -5.27
N VAL A 285 -8.17 9.51 -4.63
CA VAL A 285 -9.34 10.38 -4.74
C VAL A 285 -9.63 11.10 -3.43
N ALA A 286 -8.57 11.47 -2.70
CA ALA A 286 -8.68 12.32 -1.52
C ALA A 286 -9.37 13.65 -1.88
N PRO A 287 -10.42 14.07 -1.15
CA PRO A 287 -11.24 15.23 -1.50
C PRO A 287 -10.57 16.56 -1.10
N LEU A 288 -9.34 16.79 -1.57
CA LEU A 288 -8.58 18.02 -1.30
C LEU A 288 -9.25 19.24 -1.94
N ASP A 289 -9.93 19.05 -3.07
CA ASP A 289 -10.69 20.08 -3.78
C ASP A 289 -11.84 20.66 -2.94
N TYR A 290 -12.39 19.86 -2.01
CA TYR A 290 -13.49 20.28 -1.14
C TYR A 290 -13.13 21.48 -0.25
N ILE A 291 -11.84 21.70 0.05
CA ILE A 291 -11.38 22.81 0.89
C ILE A 291 -11.75 24.18 0.28
N TRP A 292 -11.75 24.28 -1.05
CA TRP A 292 -12.02 25.53 -1.79
C TRP A 292 -13.24 25.43 -2.71
N ARG A 293 -13.95 24.30 -2.71
CA ARG A 293 -15.16 24.11 -3.52
C ARG A 293 -16.36 24.80 -2.87
N SER A 294 -17.17 25.49 -3.68
CA SER A 294 -18.44 26.04 -3.21
C SER A 294 -19.39 24.94 -2.70
N TYR A 295 -20.17 25.24 -1.66
CA TYR A 295 -21.14 24.29 -1.08
C TYR A 295 -22.18 23.82 -2.10
N GLN A 296 -22.69 24.73 -2.93
CA GLN A 296 -23.67 24.42 -3.96
C GLN A 296 -22.97 24.20 -5.31
N LEU A 297 -23.05 22.98 -5.82
CA LEU A 297 -22.66 22.62 -7.18
C LEU A 297 -23.92 22.54 -8.05
N VAL A 298 -23.98 23.35 -9.11
CA VAL A 298 -25.09 23.31 -10.06
C VAL A 298 -24.60 22.76 -11.39
N TYR A 299 -25.12 21.58 -11.75
CA TYR A 299 -24.89 20.95 -13.05
C TYR A 299 -26.04 21.34 -13.98
N TRP A 300 -25.70 21.94 -15.12
CA TRP A 300 -26.66 22.40 -16.10
C TRP A 300 -26.68 21.43 -17.27
N ASN A 301 -27.85 20.96 -17.68
CA ASN A 301 -28.04 20.19 -18.92
C ASN A 301 -27.99 21.08 -20.18
N TYR A 302 -27.75 22.38 -20.00
CA TYR A 302 -27.64 23.40 -21.04
C TYR A 302 -26.47 24.34 -20.73
N ASN A 303 -25.99 25.08 -21.73
CA ASN A 303 -24.92 26.05 -21.53
C ASN A 303 -25.43 27.31 -20.80
N ASN A 304 -25.22 27.37 -19.49
CA ASN A 304 -25.66 28.48 -18.63
C ASN A 304 -25.06 29.86 -19.01
N ARG A 305 -23.95 29.90 -19.77
CA ARG A 305 -23.34 31.14 -20.26
C ARG A 305 -24.12 31.75 -21.42
N MET A 306 -25.00 30.98 -22.08
CA MET A 306 -25.86 31.49 -23.15
C MET A 306 -27.01 32.35 -22.61
N ILE A 307 -27.56 32.01 -21.42
CA ILE A 307 -28.71 32.72 -20.84
C ILE A 307 -28.29 33.99 -20.07
N ARG A 308 -27.12 33.97 -19.41
CA ARG A 308 -26.62 35.14 -18.65
C ARG A 308 -26.22 36.35 -19.50
N LYS A 309 -26.34 36.28 -20.83
CA LYS A 309 -26.22 37.45 -21.73
C LYS A 309 -27.49 38.27 -21.85
N SER A 310 -28.63 37.78 -21.37
CA SER A 310 -29.84 38.59 -21.32
C SER A 310 -29.65 39.72 -20.31
N LYS A 311 -29.40 40.94 -20.80
CA LYS A 311 -29.48 42.18 -20.01
C LYS A 311 -30.92 42.61 -19.74
N ASN A 312 -31.91 41.85 -20.23
CA ASN A 312 -33.31 42.14 -20.01
C ASN A 312 -33.67 41.72 -18.57
N TYR A 313 -33.42 42.64 -17.65
CA TYR A 313 -34.09 42.66 -16.35
C TYR A 313 -35.57 42.94 -16.63
N PHE A 314 -36.43 41.94 -16.45
CA PHE A 314 -37.88 42.15 -16.42
C PHE A 314 -38.27 42.41 -14.97
N PRO A 315 -38.55 43.65 -14.56
CA PRO A 315 -39.11 43.91 -13.25
C PRO A 315 -40.52 43.33 -13.24
N GLY A 316 -40.81 42.45 -12.29
CA GLY A 316 -42.19 42.08 -11.96
C GLY A 316 -42.65 40.74 -12.50
N LYS A 317 -42.37 39.68 -11.74
CA LYS A 317 -43.46 38.85 -11.23
C LYS A 317 -43.01 38.20 -9.92
N LYS A 318 -43.60 38.63 -8.81
CA LYS A 318 -43.47 37.91 -7.54
C LYS A 318 -44.00 36.48 -7.74
N PRO A 319 -43.34 35.44 -7.20
CA PRO A 319 -43.89 34.10 -7.20
C PRO A 319 -45.23 34.10 -6.46
N ALA A 320 -46.27 33.57 -7.10
CA ALA A 320 -47.64 33.54 -6.59
C ALA A 320 -47.95 32.25 -5.81
N ASN A 321 -46.94 31.64 -5.19
CA ASN A 321 -47.14 30.44 -4.38
C ASN A 321 -46.77 30.76 -2.94
N ASN A 322 -47.81 31.09 -2.16
CA ASN A 322 -47.87 30.77 -0.73
C ASN A 322 -48.05 29.25 -0.58
#